data_AF-A0A2M7XWN4-F1
#
_entry.id   AF-A0A2M7XWN4-F1
#
_cell.length_a   1.000
_cell.length_b   1.000
_cell.length_c   1.000
_cell.angle_alpha   90.00
_cell.angle_beta   90.00
_cell.angle_gamma   90.00
#
_symmetry.space_group_name_H-M   'P 1'
#
loop_
_entity.id
_entity.type
_entity.pdbx_description
1 polymer ?
#
loop_
_entity_poly.entity_id
_entity_poly.type
_entity_poly.pdbx_seq_one_letter_code
_entity_poly.pdbx_strand_id
1 'polypeptide(L)'
;MFFSELSKYFEKIEKNSSRLEITRILAELFNKLNAQEIAKVVYLLQGRVGPAYEGIDFGMAERTIIKSAMSALNIDRSYFEKEFKKSGDLGTTVESFKKLYTSFEEKDMEVLAVYDFFYRLATASGNGSQDVKTSLLSQLIRSLDPLSGRYLVRLPTGIIRLGFSD
;
A
#
# COMPACT_ATOMS: atom_id res chain seq x y z
N MET A 1 -16.17 3.46 -0.48
CA MET A 1 -14.99 4.02 -1.16
C MET A 1 -14.10 2.91 -1.66
N PHE A 2 -13.65 3.03 -2.91
CA PHE A 2 -12.65 2.12 -3.47
C PHE A 2 -11.21 2.56 -3.11
N PHE A 3 -10.29 1.60 -3.05
CA PHE A 3 -8.89 1.88 -2.72
C PHE A 3 -8.18 2.73 -3.78
N SER A 4 -8.63 2.67 -5.03
CA SER A 4 -8.18 3.57 -6.10
C SER A 4 -8.52 5.05 -5.83
N GLU A 5 -9.68 5.33 -5.23
CA GLU A 5 -10.05 6.68 -4.80
C GLU A 5 -9.20 7.12 -3.60
N LEU A 6 -9.02 6.25 -2.59
CA LEU A 6 -8.15 6.55 -1.45
C LEU A 6 -6.71 6.85 -1.89
N SER A 7 -6.19 6.08 -2.85
CA SER A 7 -4.83 6.27 -3.39
C SER A 7 -4.65 7.62 -4.07
N LYS A 8 -5.71 8.17 -4.68
CA LYS A 8 -5.69 9.56 -5.20
C LYS A 8 -5.61 10.59 -4.06
N TYR A 9 -6.24 10.33 -2.92
CA TYR A 9 -6.09 11.19 -1.73
C TYR A 9 -4.68 11.11 -1.16
N PHE A 10 -4.10 9.92 -1.06
CA PHE A 10 -2.69 9.75 -0.68
C PHE A 10 -1.76 10.53 -1.60
N GLU A 11 -2.00 10.50 -2.91
CA GLU A 11 -1.19 11.26 -3.88
C GLU A 11 -1.37 12.78 -3.75
N LYS A 12 -2.60 13.25 -3.55
CA LYS A 12 -2.86 14.67 -3.27
C LYS A 12 -2.10 15.12 -2.03
N ILE A 13 -2.09 14.31 -0.97
CA ILE A 13 -1.39 14.63 0.27
C ILE A 13 0.13 14.63 0.06
N GLU A 14 0.71 13.58 -0.56
CA GLU A 14 2.14 13.47 -0.86
C GLU A 14 2.68 14.66 -1.68
N LYS A 15 1.85 15.23 -2.58
CA LYS A 15 2.21 16.36 -3.43
C LYS A 15 2.14 17.73 -2.73
N ASN A 16 1.66 17.81 -1.50
CA ASN A 16 1.48 19.06 -0.77
C ASN A 16 2.39 19.13 0.47
N SER A 17 3.00 20.29 0.69
CA SER A 17 3.82 20.57 1.89
C SER A 17 3.13 21.49 2.90
N SER A 18 2.03 22.14 2.50
CA SER A 18 1.25 23.00 3.39
C SER A 18 0.38 22.17 4.32
N ARG A 19 0.63 22.28 5.63
CA ARG A 19 -0.20 21.61 6.65
C ARG A 19 -1.68 21.97 6.52
N LEU A 20 -2.01 23.22 6.22
CA LEU A 20 -3.40 23.65 6.04
C LEU A 20 -4.07 22.94 4.85
N GLU A 21 -3.33 22.77 3.76
CA GLU A 21 -3.85 22.09 2.57
C GLU A 21 -4.00 20.59 2.81
N ILE A 22 -3.04 19.95 3.49
CA ILE A 22 -3.16 18.55 3.92
C ILE A 22 -4.39 18.37 4.81
N THR A 23 -4.60 19.24 5.80
CA THR A 23 -5.78 19.20 6.67
C THR A 23 -7.07 19.34 5.88
N ARG A 24 -7.11 20.22 4.88
CA ARG A 24 -8.28 20.39 3.99
C ARG A 24 -8.57 19.12 3.19
N ILE A 25 -7.53 18.49 2.63
CA ILE A 25 -7.65 17.23 1.87
C ILE A 25 -8.14 16.09 2.78
N LEU A 26 -7.61 16.00 4.01
CA LEU A 26 -8.06 15.01 5.00
C LEU A 26 -9.51 15.22 5.42
N ALA A 27 -9.94 16.47 5.65
CA ALA A 27 -11.33 16.79 5.96
C ALA A 27 -12.27 16.41 4.79
N GLU A 28 -11.87 16.68 3.55
CA GLU A 28 -12.62 16.24 2.36
C GLU A 28 -12.73 14.72 2.29
N LEU A 29 -11.63 14.01 2.52
CA LEU A 29 -11.60 12.54 2.57
C LEU A 29 -12.55 12.01 3.64
N PHE A 30 -12.44 12.48 4.88
CA PHE A 30 -13.24 11.97 6.00
C PHE A 30 -14.74 12.21 5.83
N ASN A 31 -15.16 13.31 5.20
CA ASN A 31 -16.57 13.56 4.89
C ASN A 31 -17.16 12.58 3.87
N LYS A 32 -16.33 11.88 3.09
CA LYS A 32 -16.77 10.88 2.11
C LYS A 32 -16.83 9.46 2.67
N LEU A 33 -16.22 9.21 3.82
CA LEU A 33 -16.12 7.87 4.40
C LEU A 33 -17.32 7.59 5.29
N ASN A 34 -17.85 6.37 5.21
CA ASN A 34 -18.79 5.89 6.22
C ASN A 34 -18.06 5.49 7.52
N ALA A 35 -18.84 5.19 8.57
CA ALA A 35 -18.30 4.86 9.90
C ALA A 35 -17.34 3.66 9.92
N GLN A 36 -17.57 2.64 9.08
CA GLN A 36 -16.68 1.49 9.00
C GLN A 36 -15.40 1.85 8.26
N GLU A 37 -15.52 2.60 7.16
CA GLU A 37 -14.37 3.00 6.34
C GLU A 37 -13.44 3.93 7.08
N ILE A 38 -13.95 4.96 7.76
CA ILE A 38 -13.11 5.91 8.49
C ILE A 38 -12.29 5.22 9.59
N ALA A 39 -12.89 4.26 10.29
CA ALA A 39 -12.20 3.47 11.32
C ALA A 39 -11.00 2.69 10.76
N LYS A 40 -11.02 2.33 9.47
CA LYS A 40 -9.93 1.59 8.81
C LYS A 40 -8.95 2.53 8.11
N VAL A 41 -9.45 3.55 7.42
CA VAL A 41 -8.64 4.52 6.66
C VAL A 41 -7.71 5.32 7.57
N VAL A 42 -8.14 5.69 8.77
CA VAL A 42 -7.28 6.40 9.73
C VAL A 42 -6.02 5.59 10.05
N TYR A 43 -6.14 4.27 10.24
CA TYR A 43 -4.95 3.43 10.45
C TYR A 43 -4.08 3.34 9.19
N LEU A 44 -4.68 3.21 8.01
CA LEU A 44 -3.93 3.16 6.75
C LEU A 44 -3.16 4.47 6.51
N LEU A 45 -3.74 5.63 6.80
CA LEU A 45 -3.04 6.93 6.73
C LEU A 45 -1.80 6.99 7.63
N GLN A 46 -1.80 6.22 8.73
CA GLN A 46 -0.69 6.10 9.67
C GLN A 46 0.26 4.93 9.37
N GLY A 47 -0.03 4.11 8.36
CA GLY A 47 0.82 2.96 8.01
C GLY A 47 0.60 1.75 8.89
N ARG A 48 -0.60 1.63 9.47
CA ARG A 48 -0.95 0.62 10.45
C ARG A 48 -2.25 -0.07 10.05
N VAL A 49 -2.50 -1.21 10.70
CA VAL A 49 -3.75 -1.98 10.56
C VAL A 49 -4.41 -2.23 11.92
N GLY A 50 -4.11 -1.37 12.89
CA GLY A 50 -4.65 -1.46 14.23
C GLY A 50 -4.03 -0.42 15.16
N PRO A 51 -4.52 -0.36 16.41
CA PRO A 51 -3.97 0.51 17.44
C PRO A 51 -2.51 0.17 17.76
N ALA A 52 -1.70 1.20 18.04
CA ALA A 52 -0.27 1.02 18.33
C ALA A 52 0.00 0.15 19.56
N TYR A 53 -0.88 0.16 20.57
CA TYR A 53 -0.72 -0.62 21.79
C TYR A 53 -0.92 -2.14 21.60
N GLU A 54 -1.51 -2.57 20.49
CA GLU A 54 -1.68 -4.00 20.19
C GLU A 54 -0.43 -4.61 19.56
N GLY A 55 0.54 -3.79 19.12
CA GLY A 55 1.79 -4.27 18.52
C GLY A 55 1.61 -5.02 17.20
N ILE A 56 0.49 -4.81 16.49
CA ILE A 56 0.25 -5.42 15.18
C ILE A 56 1.10 -4.68 14.14
N ASP A 57 2.14 -5.34 13.65
CA ASP A 57 2.96 -4.88 12.54
C ASP A 57 2.87 -5.85 11.35
N PHE A 58 3.29 -5.38 10.17
CA PHE A 58 3.28 -6.22 8.98
C PHE A 58 4.34 -7.34 9.03
N GLY A 59 5.39 -7.20 9.83
CA GLY A 59 6.49 -8.15 9.95
C GLY A 59 7.13 -8.52 8.60
N MET A 60 7.19 -7.57 7.66
CA MET A 60 7.74 -7.76 6.32
C MET A 60 9.04 -6.98 6.15
N ALA A 61 10.11 -7.70 5.84
CA ALA A 61 11.34 -7.07 5.37
C ALA A 61 11.14 -6.53 3.94
N GLU A 62 11.87 -5.46 3.60
CA GLU A 62 11.88 -4.85 2.26
C GLU A 62 12.12 -5.91 1.16
N ARG A 63 13.04 -6.86 1.42
CA ARG A 63 13.33 -7.96 0.51
C ARG A 63 12.10 -8.85 0.21
N THR A 64 11.23 -9.07 1.19
CA THR A 64 9.99 -9.85 1.00
C THR A 64 9.00 -9.08 0.14
N ILE A 65 8.91 -7.76 0.31
CA ILE A 65 8.07 -6.89 -0.52
C ILE A 65 8.57 -6.87 -1.97
N ILE A 66 9.89 -6.74 -2.18
CA ILE A 66 10.53 -6.82 -3.50
C ILE A 66 10.23 -8.18 -4.17
N LYS A 67 10.40 -9.29 -3.44
CA LYS A 67 10.10 -10.64 -3.94
C LYS A 67 8.63 -10.75 -4.37
N SER A 68 7.72 -10.16 -3.60
CA SER A 68 6.28 -10.14 -3.91
C SER A 68 5.99 -9.33 -5.18
N ALA A 69 6.57 -8.13 -5.30
CA ALA A 69 6.41 -7.29 -6.49
C ALA A 69 6.95 -7.95 -7.76
N MET A 70 8.15 -8.52 -7.70
CA MET A 70 8.74 -9.25 -8.83
C MET A 70 7.89 -10.46 -9.24
N SER A 71 7.38 -11.21 -8.26
CA SER A 71 6.50 -12.36 -8.51
C SER A 71 5.15 -11.94 -9.07
N ALA A 72 4.59 -10.83 -8.62
CA ALA A 72 3.32 -10.29 -9.10
C ALA A 72 3.40 -9.85 -10.57
N LEU A 73 4.49 -9.20 -10.93
CA LEU A 73 4.67 -8.54 -12.23
C LEU A 73 5.46 -9.40 -13.23
N ASN A 74 5.93 -10.58 -12.80
CA ASN A 74 6.80 -11.48 -13.57
C ASN A 74 8.05 -10.76 -14.10
N ILE A 75 8.77 -10.08 -13.22
CA ILE A 75 9.94 -9.25 -13.55
C ILE A 75 11.22 -9.88 -13.01
N ASP A 76 12.25 -9.91 -13.85
CA ASP A 76 13.59 -10.34 -13.47
C ASP A 76 14.24 -9.43 -12.42
N ARG A 77 15.00 -10.05 -11.52
CA ARG A 77 15.65 -9.37 -10.40
C ARG A 77 16.51 -8.19 -10.82
N SER A 78 17.36 -8.38 -11.82
CA SER A 78 18.30 -7.36 -12.29
C SER A 78 17.57 -6.13 -12.84
N TYR A 79 16.44 -6.35 -13.52
CA TYR A 79 15.63 -5.25 -14.05
C TYR A 79 14.92 -4.50 -12.93
N PHE A 80 14.32 -5.22 -11.98
CA PHE A 80 13.68 -4.61 -10.81
C PHE A 80 14.68 -3.78 -9.98
N GLU A 81 15.84 -4.34 -9.65
CA GLU A 81 16.88 -3.67 -8.85
C GLU A 81 17.42 -2.42 -9.55
N LYS A 82 17.54 -2.45 -10.89
CA LYS A 82 17.95 -1.29 -11.68
C LYS A 82 16.95 -0.13 -11.56
N GLU A 83 15.65 -0.40 -11.69
CA GLU A 83 14.63 0.63 -11.57
C GLU A 83 14.46 1.11 -10.13
N PHE A 84 14.52 0.20 -9.16
CA PHE A 84 14.49 0.55 -7.73
C PHE A 84 15.66 1.43 -7.32
N LYS A 85 16.87 1.15 -7.81
CA LYS A 85 18.06 1.98 -7.55
C LYS A 85 17.91 3.40 -8.11
N LYS A 86 17.22 3.57 -9.24
CA LYS A 86 16.97 4.89 -9.84
C LYS A 86 15.92 5.68 -9.06
N SER A 87 14.85 5.03 -8.63
CA SER A 87 13.71 5.68 -7.98
C SER A 87 13.95 5.94 -6.48
N GLY A 88 14.71 5.07 -5.81
CA GLY A 88 14.89 5.10 -4.35
C GLY A 88 13.61 4.83 -3.55
N ASP A 89 12.58 4.29 -4.20
CA ASP A 89 11.27 4.06 -3.60
C ASP A 89 10.56 2.85 -4.22
N LEU A 90 10.16 1.90 -3.37
CA LEU A 90 9.45 0.71 -3.82
C LEU A 90 8.10 1.05 -4.45
N GLY A 91 7.39 2.05 -3.90
CA GLY A 91 6.09 2.47 -4.40
C GLY A 91 6.15 2.90 -5.86
N THR A 92 6.99 3.90 -6.16
CA THR A 92 7.14 4.41 -7.54
C THR A 92 7.71 3.37 -8.49
N THR A 93 8.57 2.46 -8.01
CA THR A 93 9.08 1.33 -8.81
C THR A 93 7.96 0.37 -9.21
N VAL A 94 7.10 -0.02 -8.26
CA VAL A 94 5.98 -0.93 -8.54
C VAL A 94 4.97 -0.28 -9.47
N GLU A 95 4.64 1.00 -9.24
CA GLU A 95 3.74 1.74 -10.12
C GLU A 95 4.29 1.85 -11.56
N SER A 96 5.58 2.15 -11.73
CA SER A 96 6.17 2.30 -13.06
C SER A 96 6.09 1.00 -13.85
N PHE A 97 6.35 -0.14 -13.20
CA PHE A 97 6.19 -1.45 -13.81
C PHE A 97 4.73 -1.79 -14.11
N LYS A 98 3.78 -1.48 -13.21
CA LYS A 98 2.35 -1.70 -13.47
C LYS A 98 1.82 -0.85 -14.63
N LYS A 99 2.40 0.34 -14.87
CA LYS A 99 2.09 1.15 -16.06
C LYS A 99 2.60 0.52 -17.36
N LEU A 100 3.66 -0.28 -17.30
CA LEU A 100 4.22 -0.99 -18.46
C LEU A 100 3.55 -2.36 -18.67
N TYR A 101 3.19 -3.03 -17.59
CA TYR A 101 2.64 -4.39 -17.57
C TYR A 101 1.29 -4.41 -16.87
N THR A 102 0.22 -4.20 -17.64
CA THR A 102 -1.15 -4.27 -17.13
C THR A 102 -1.52 -5.72 -16.83
N SER A 103 -2.11 -5.94 -15.66
CA SER A 103 -2.59 -7.26 -15.24
C SER A 103 -4.05 -7.47 -15.64
N PHE A 104 -4.39 -8.65 -16.19
CA PHE A 104 -5.78 -9.02 -16.48
C PHE A 104 -6.63 -9.23 -15.21
N GLU A 105 -5.99 -9.37 -14.04
CA GLU A 105 -6.65 -9.51 -12.74
C GLU A 105 -7.05 -8.16 -12.13
N GLU A 106 -6.70 -7.03 -12.77
CA GLU A 106 -6.97 -5.70 -12.24
C GLU A 106 -8.48 -5.44 -12.07
N LYS A 107 -8.84 -4.99 -10.88
CA LYS A 107 -10.21 -4.65 -10.49
C LYS A 107 -10.20 -3.57 -9.43
N ASP A 108 -11.27 -2.79 -9.37
CA ASP A 108 -11.43 -1.83 -8.30
C ASP A 108 -11.87 -2.57 -7.03
N MET A 109 -11.09 -2.44 -5.96
CA MET A 109 -11.33 -3.11 -4.69
C MET A 109 -11.77 -2.11 -3.63
N GLU A 110 -12.79 -2.46 -2.84
CA GLU A 110 -13.22 -1.63 -1.73
C GLU A 110 -12.12 -1.49 -0.69
N VAL A 111 -12.05 -0.32 -0.05
CA VAL A 111 -11.03 -0.03 0.98
C VAL A 111 -11.08 -1.03 2.13
N LEU A 112 -12.28 -1.47 2.52
CA LEU A 112 -12.47 -2.46 3.57
C LEU A 112 -11.88 -3.82 3.19
N ALA A 113 -12.11 -4.26 1.95
CA ALA A 113 -11.52 -5.50 1.46
C ALA A 113 -9.98 -5.43 1.45
N VAL A 114 -9.40 -4.33 0.96
CA VAL A 114 -7.94 -4.14 0.97
C VAL A 114 -7.39 -4.10 2.40
N TYR A 115 -8.10 -3.44 3.33
CA TYR A 115 -7.74 -3.43 4.75
C TYR A 115 -7.73 -4.84 5.34
N ASP A 116 -8.75 -5.66 5.08
CA ASP A 116 -8.82 -7.03 5.61
C ASP A 116 -7.65 -7.89 5.11
N PHE A 117 -7.25 -7.71 3.86
CA PHE A 117 -6.04 -8.32 3.32
C PHE A 117 -4.77 -7.88 4.06
N PHE A 118 -4.63 -6.58 4.33
CA PHE A 118 -3.52 -6.05 5.12
C PHE A 118 -3.51 -6.56 6.55
N TYR A 119 -4.67 -6.65 7.20
CA TYR A 119 -4.80 -7.19 8.54
C TYR A 119 -4.37 -8.66 8.57
N ARG A 120 -4.86 -9.49 7.63
CA ARG A 120 -4.42 -10.89 7.47
C ARG A 120 -2.92 -11.01 7.25
N LEU A 121 -2.34 -10.11 6.47
CA LEU A 121 -0.90 -10.07 6.23
C LEU A 121 -0.13 -9.79 7.51
N ALA A 122 -0.58 -8.82 8.30
CA ALA A 122 0.06 -8.44 9.56
C ALA A 122 -0.05 -9.53 10.63
N THR A 123 -1.21 -10.17 10.75
CA THR A 123 -1.45 -11.21 11.76
C THR A 123 -0.94 -12.60 11.34
N ALA A 124 -0.48 -12.79 10.10
CA ALA A 124 0.09 -14.06 9.66
C ALA A 124 1.41 -14.34 10.40
N SER A 125 1.47 -15.46 11.11
CA SER A 125 2.59 -15.87 11.96
C SER A 125 2.83 -17.38 11.91
N GLY A 126 3.94 -17.84 12.50
CA GLY A 126 4.33 -19.25 12.52
C GLY A 126 5.08 -19.72 11.27
N ASN A 127 5.36 -21.03 11.22
CA ASN A 127 6.10 -21.66 10.12
C ASN A 127 5.34 -21.49 8.80
N GLY A 128 6.05 -21.05 7.75
CA GLY A 128 5.46 -20.79 6.42
C GLY A 128 4.76 -19.44 6.26
N SER A 129 4.67 -18.62 7.31
CA SER A 129 4.01 -17.30 7.25
C SER A 129 4.63 -16.36 6.22
N GLN A 130 5.95 -16.42 5.99
CA GLN A 130 6.62 -15.57 5.01
C GLN A 130 6.18 -15.86 3.56
N ASP A 131 5.94 -17.13 3.22
CA ASP A 131 5.45 -17.50 1.89
C ASP A 131 3.98 -17.09 1.72
N VAL A 132 3.17 -17.21 2.78
CA VAL A 132 1.79 -16.69 2.80
C VAL A 132 1.76 -15.18 2.59
N LYS A 133 2.57 -14.42 3.34
CA LYS A 133 2.68 -12.95 3.19
C LYS A 133 3.11 -12.57 1.78
N THR A 134 4.11 -13.28 1.23
CA THR A 134 4.57 -13.06 -0.15
C THR A 134 3.44 -13.31 -1.16
N SER A 135 2.73 -14.43 -1.03
CA SER A 135 1.63 -14.80 -1.93
C SER A 135 0.47 -13.79 -1.89
N LEU A 136 0.03 -13.41 -0.68
CA LEU A 136 -1.05 -12.44 -0.48
C LEU A 136 -0.69 -11.08 -1.05
N LEU A 137 0.53 -10.59 -0.79
CA LEU A 137 0.97 -9.30 -1.31
C LEU A 137 1.10 -9.34 -2.84
N SER A 138 1.65 -10.42 -3.40
CA SER A 138 1.72 -10.59 -4.86
C SER A 138 0.34 -10.54 -5.51
N GLN A 139 -0.66 -11.19 -4.89
CA GLN A 139 -2.04 -11.19 -5.37
C GLN A 139 -2.64 -9.78 -5.38
N LEU A 140 -2.44 -9.00 -4.32
CA LEU A 140 -2.93 -7.62 -4.25
C LEU A 140 -2.25 -6.73 -5.29
N ILE A 141 -0.94 -6.87 -5.50
CA ILE A 141 -0.21 -6.10 -6.51
C ILE A 141 -0.76 -6.35 -7.92
N ARG A 142 -1.15 -7.60 -8.25
CA ARG A 142 -1.79 -7.92 -9.53
C ARG A 142 -3.23 -7.38 -9.63
N SER A 143 -3.94 -7.29 -8.52
CA SER A 143 -5.37 -6.94 -8.50
C SER A 143 -5.64 -5.44 -8.54
N LEU A 144 -4.73 -4.60 -8.05
CA LEU A 144 -4.95 -3.16 -7.94
C LEU A 144 -4.38 -2.38 -9.13
N ASP A 145 -4.84 -1.15 -9.35
CA ASP A 145 -4.29 -0.25 -10.38
C ASP A 145 -2.86 0.23 -10.03
N PRO A 146 -2.12 0.87 -10.97
CA PRO A 146 -0.75 1.29 -10.71
C PRO A 146 -0.57 2.25 -9.52
N LEU A 147 -1.45 3.25 -9.37
CA LEU A 147 -1.34 4.23 -8.28
C LEU A 147 -1.64 3.56 -6.94
N SER A 148 -2.65 2.70 -6.89
CA SER A 148 -2.91 1.85 -5.73
C SER A 148 -1.73 0.95 -5.39
N GLY A 149 -1.07 0.38 -6.40
CA GLY A 149 0.16 -0.41 -6.23
C GLY A 149 1.28 0.36 -5.52
N ARG A 150 1.43 1.66 -5.81
CA ARG A 150 2.42 2.53 -5.14
C ARG A 150 2.23 2.51 -3.62
N TYR A 151 1.03 2.80 -3.15
CA TYR A 151 0.75 2.90 -1.72
C TYR A 151 0.60 1.53 -1.06
N LEU A 152 0.11 0.53 -1.80
CA LEU A 152 0.02 -0.86 -1.36
C LEU A 152 1.37 -1.37 -0.83
N VAL A 153 2.46 -1.15 -1.57
CA VAL A 153 3.79 -1.66 -1.18
C VAL A 153 4.54 -0.75 -0.20
N ARG A 154 4.13 0.52 -0.07
CA ARG A 154 4.68 1.43 0.94
C ARG A 154 4.07 1.22 2.33
N LEU A 155 2.83 0.75 2.42
CA LEU A 155 2.17 0.51 3.72
C LEU A 155 2.95 -0.50 4.59
N PRO A 156 3.35 -1.68 4.08
CA PRO A 156 4.13 -2.65 4.85
C PRO A 156 5.55 -2.23 5.22
N THR A 157 6.12 -1.21 4.57
CA THR A 157 7.46 -0.70 4.94
C THR A 157 7.42 0.20 6.17
N GLY A 158 6.23 0.65 6.59
CA GLY A 158 6.06 1.69 7.59
C GLY A 158 6.40 3.11 7.10
N ILE A 159 6.75 3.28 5.82
CA ILE A 159 7.17 4.54 5.22
C ILE A 159 6.25 4.90 4.06
N ILE A 160 5.07 5.47 4.35
CA ILE A 160 4.07 5.83 3.33
C ILE A 160 4.43 7.11 2.55
N ARG A 161 5.24 7.99 3.16
CA ARG A 161 5.70 9.27 2.61
C ARG A 161 4.59 10.30 2.36
N LEU A 162 3.62 10.40 3.28
CA LEU A 162 2.54 11.39 3.18
C LEU A 162 2.88 12.78 3.75
N GLY A 163 4.05 12.97 4.35
CA GLY A 163 4.51 14.31 4.78
C GLY A 163 3.80 14.88 6.01
N PHE A 164 3.04 14.06 6.74
CA PHE A 164 2.46 14.41 8.05
C PHE A 164 2.58 13.21 9.01
N SER A 165 2.47 13.49 10.31
CA SER A 165 2.45 12.50 11.40
C SER A 165 1.26 12.77 12.32
N ASP A 166 0.99 11.83 13.25
CA ASP A 166 0.18 12.11 14.45
C ASP A 166 0.69 13.34 15.21
#